data_AF-A0AA87SV73-F1
#
_entry.id   AF-A0AA87SV73-F1
#
_cell.length_a   1.000
_cell.length_b   1.000
_cell.length_c   1.000
_cell.angle_alpha   90.00
_cell.angle_beta   90.00
_cell.angle_gamma   90.00
#
_symmetry.space_group_name_H-M   'P 1'
#
loop_
_entity.id
_entity.type
_entity.pdbx_description
1 polymer ?
#
loop_
_entity_poly.entity_id
_entity_poly.type
_entity_poly.pdbx_seq_one_letter_code
_entity_poly.pdbx_strand_id
1 'polypeptide(L)'
;MVGACGVFTPIFSVSEEEEARLLEKALVESAVTPGQKQAIANYLKATAVAKRARANELRELAKLSRGEKFLQARVRKEKLFKMADSLDRQADRHETTLKEFQIESH
;
A
#
# COMPACT_ATOMS: atom_id res chain seq x y z
N MET A 1 -39.11 -7.36 31.67
CA MET A 1 -39.09 -6.30 30.64
C MET A 1 -37.65 -5.88 30.44
N VAL A 2 -37.20 -5.87 29.17
CA VAL A 2 -35.94 -5.30 28.62
C VAL A 2 -34.65 -5.98 29.12
N GLY A 3 -33.92 -6.81 28.37
CA GLY A 3 -33.72 -6.82 26.92
C GLY A 3 -32.53 -5.94 26.52
N ALA A 4 -31.36 -6.14 27.14
CA ALA A 4 -30.12 -5.51 26.69
C ALA A 4 -29.42 -6.45 25.70
N CYS A 5 -29.85 -6.43 24.44
CA CYS A 5 -29.01 -6.83 23.33
C CYS A 5 -27.85 -5.83 23.26
N GLY A 6 -26.76 -6.14 23.95
CA GLY A 6 -25.47 -5.55 23.65
C GLY A 6 -25.13 -5.94 22.22
N VAL A 7 -25.34 -5.01 21.29
CA VAL A 7 -24.81 -5.13 19.93
C VAL A 7 -23.30 -5.15 20.09
N PHE A 8 -22.73 -6.36 20.13
CA PHE A 8 -21.33 -6.59 19.83
C PHE A 8 -21.15 -6.09 18.39
N THR A 9 -20.78 -4.82 18.24
CA THR A 9 -20.14 -4.38 17.02
C THR A 9 -18.76 -5.02 17.06
N PRO A 10 -18.43 -5.95 16.15
CA PRO A 10 -17.05 -6.35 16.01
C PRO A 10 -16.32 -5.10 15.55
N ILE A 11 -15.45 -4.55 16.41
CA ILE A 11 -14.43 -3.61 16.00
C ILE A 11 -13.48 -4.41 15.12
N PHE A 12 -13.84 -4.59 13.85
CA PHE A 12 -12.94 -5.08 12.83
C PHE A 12 -11.87 -3.99 12.66
N SER A 13 -10.77 -4.07 13.44
CA SER A 13 -9.58 -3.29 13.13
C SER A 13 -8.88 -3.95 11.94
N VAL A 14 -9.52 -3.90 10.78
CA VAL A 14 -8.83 -4.17 9.51
C VAL A 14 -7.80 -3.05 9.40
N SER A 15 -6.52 -3.43 9.27
CA SER A 15 -5.45 -2.46 9.02
C SER A 15 -5.79 -1.68 7.74
N GLU A 16 -5.56 -0.36 7.70
CA GLU A 16 -5.80 0.47 6.49
C GLU A 16 -5.21 -0.16 5.21
N GLU A 17 -4.09 -0.87 5.35
CA GLU A 17 -3.44 -1.61 4.27
C GLU A 17 -4.25 -2.81 3.78
N GLU A 18 -4.91 -3.54 4.69
CA GLU A 18 -5.74 -4.68 4.35
C GLU A 18 -7.10 -4.21 3.79
N GLU A 19 -7.64 -3.09 4.27
CA GLU A 19 -8.82 -2.47 3.67
C GLU A 19 -8.53 -2.03 2.23
N ALA A 20 -7.42 -1.30 2.03
CA ALA A 20 -6.99 -0.90 0.69
C ALA A 20 -6.78 -2.11 -0.23
N ARG A 21 -6.25 -3.22 0.30
CA ARG A 21 -6.07 -4.47 -0.45
C ARG A 21 -7.40 -5.10 -0.85
N LEU A 22 -8.37 -5.16 0.06
CA LEU A 22 -9.70 -5.71 -0.23
C LEU A 22 -10.45 -4.85 -1.25
N LEU A 23 -10.34 -3.52 -1.14
CA LEU A 23 -10.91 -2.60 -2.11
C LEU A 23 -10.27 -2.76 -3.50
N GLU A 24 -8.94 -2.87 -3.57
CA GLU A 24 -8.23 -3.10 -4.83
C GLU A 24 -8.64 -4.42 -5.48
N LYS A 25 -8.75 -5.49 -4.69
CA LYS A 25 -9.23 -6.80 -5.17
C LYS A 25 -10.65 -6.70 -5.74
N ALA A 26 -11.56 -6.05 -5.04
CA ALA A 26 -12.94 -5.87 -5.50
C ALA A 26 -13.01 -5.04 -6.80
N LEU A 27 -12.16 -4.02 -6.95
CA LEU A 27 -12.05 -3.23 -8.18
C LEU A 27 -11.59 -4.09 -9.36
N VAL A 28 -10.56 -4.90 -9.15
CA VAL A 28 -10.02 -5.81 -10.17
C VAL A 28 -11.07 -6.85 -10.60
N GLU A 29 -11.74 -7.49 -9.63
CA GLU A 29 -12.77 -8.51 -9.90
C GLU A 29 -14.03 -7.96 -10.57
N SER A 30 -14.39 -6.69 -10.31
CA SER A 30 -15.58 -6.05 -10.89
C SER A 30 -15.37 -5.47 -12.30
N ALA A 31 -14.15 -5.53 -12.84
CA ALA A 31 -13.79 -4.94 -14.13
C ALA A 31 -14.28 -5.77 -15.32
N VAL A 32 -15.44 -5.44 -15.87
CA VAL A 32 -16.04 -6.23 -16.98
C VAL A 32 -15.71 -5.64 -18.35
N THR A 33 -15.65 -4.31 -18.48
CA THR A 33 -15.45 -3.67 -19.79
C THR A 33 -13.97 -3.41 -20.10
N PRO A 34 -13.56 -3.42 -21.38
CA PRO A 34 -12.17 -3.12 -21.77
C PRO A 34 -11.67 -1.77 -21.25
N GLY A 35 -12.54 -0.75 -21.24
CA GLY A 35 -12.20 0.57 -20.70
C GLY A 35 -11.93 0.57 -19.19
N GLN A 36 -12.74 -0.16 -18.41
CA GLN A 36 -12.51 -0.35 -16.97
C GLN A 36 -11.22 -1.12 -16.71
N LYS A 37 -10.97 -2.18 -17.48
CA LYS A 37 -9.72 -2.94 -17.39
C LYS A 37 -8.50 -2.07 -17.65
N GLN A 38 -8.53 -1.24 -18.70
CA GLN A 38 -7.44 -0.30 -18.97
C GLN A 38 -7.26 0.74 -17.84
N ALA A 39 -8.35 1.27 -17.28
CA ALA A 39 -8.29 2.22 -16.18
C ALA A 39 -7.66 1.60 -14.93
N ILE A 40 -8.03 0.37 -14.58
CA ILE A 40 -7.47 -0.37 -13.44
C ILE A 40 -6.00 -0.71 -13.66
N ALA A 41 -5.64 -1.14 -14.87
CA ALA A 41 -4.23 -1.40 -15.21
C ALA A 41 -3.37 -0.13 -15.06
N ASN A 42 -3.89 1.02 -15.51
CA ASN A 42 -3.22 2.31 -15.35
C ASN A 42 -3.11 2.73 -13.89
N TYR A 43 -4.17 2.52 -13.09
CA TYR A 43 -4.18 2.79 -11.66
C TYR A 43 -3.12 1.96 -10.93
N LEU A 44 -3.11 0.63 -11.11
CA LEU A 44 -2.14 -0.26 -10.45
C LEU A 44 -0.70 0.14 -10.79
N LYS A 45 -0.44 0.44 -12.07
CA LYS A 45 0.87 0.91 -12.54
C LYS A 45 1.26 2.24 -11.89
N ALA A 46 0.37 3.23 -11.91
CA ALA A 46 0.64 4.55 -11.35
C ALA A 46 0.90 4.47 -9.84
N THR A 47 0.12 3.68 -9.11
CA THR A 47 0.28 3.47 -7.66
C THR A 47 1.60 2.79 -7.33
N ALA A 48 2.00 1.75 -8.07
CA ALA A 48 3.30 1.11 -7.91
C ALA A 48 4.46 2.11 -8.11
N VAL A 49 4.42 2.90 -9.19
CA VAL A 49 5.44 3.92 -9.49
C VAL A 49 5.50 4.98 -8.39
N ALA A 50 4.36 5.49 -7.93
CA ALA A 50 4.31 6.51 -6.88
C ALA A 50 4.89 5.99 -5.55
N LYS A 51 4.60 4.73 -5.17
CA LYS A 51 5.15 4.12 -3.96
C LYS A 51 6.66 3.93 -4.06
N ARG A 52 7.19 3.51 -5.21
CA ARG A 52 8.64 3.42 -5.45
C ARG A 52 9.33 4.77 -5.40
N ALA A 53 8.75 5.80 -6.00
CA ALA A 53 9.28 7.16 -5.94
C ALA A 53 9.40 7.63 -4.48
N ARG A 54 8.34 7.43 -3.69
CA ARG A 54 8.33 7.77 -2.27
C ARG A 54 9.32 6.94 -1.44
N ALA A 55 9.50 5.66 -1.75
CA ALA A 55 10.53 4.83 -1.13
C ALA A 55 11.94 5.40 -1.39
N ASN A 56 12.21 5.82 -2.62
CA ASN A 56 13.48 6.45 -2.99
C ASN A 56 13.68 7.79 -2.26
N GLU A 57 12.66 8.64 -2.18
CA GLU A 57 12.72 9.88 -1.41
C GLU A 57 13.07 9.62 0.06
N LEU A 58 12.46 8.62 0.70
CA LEU A 58 12.77 8.24 2.08
C LEU A 58 14.21 7.76 2.25
N ARG A 59 14.76 7.03 1.27
CA ARG A 59 16.17 6.61 1.27
C ARG A 59 17.10 7.80 1.13
N GLU A 60 16.79 8.75 0.27
CA GLU A 60 17.58 9.99 0.14
C GLU A 60 17.53 10.81 1.44
N LEU A 61 16.34 10.95 2.04
CA LEU A 61 16.19 11.57 3.36
C LEU A 61 17.00 10.85 4.45
N ALA A 62 17.08 9.51 4.40
CA ALA A 62 17.86 8.71 5.34
C ALA A 62 19.38 8.90 5.18
N LYS A 63 19.85 9.28 3.98
CA LYS A 63 21.25 9.61 3.71
C LYS A 63 21.60 11.03 4.19
N LEU A 64 20.63 11.94 4.20
CA LEU A 64 20.79 13.32 4.67
C LEU A 64 20.78 13.40 6.21
N SER A 65 21.88 13.03 6.85
CA SER A 65 22.07 13.26 8.29
C SER A 65 22.77 14.60 8.53
N ARG A 66 22.13 15.52 9.26
CA ARG A 66 22.75 16.79 9.70
C ARG A 66 22.69 16.89 11.22
N GLY A 67 23.85 16.97 11.88
CA GLY A 67 24.03 17.55 13.22
C GLY A 67 23.37 16.86 14.43
N GLU A 68 22.64 15.76 14.25
CA GLU A 68 22.00 15.03 15.35
C GLU A 68 22.99 14.15 16.14
N LYS A 69 22.72 13.90 17.43
CA LYS A 69 23.48 12.92 18.22
C LYS A 69 23.46 11.57 17.51
N PHE A 70 24.63 10.93 17.36
CA PHE A 70 24.84 9.72 16.54
C PHE A 70 23.77 8.62 16.73
N LEU A 71 23.33 8.36 17.97
CA LEU A 71 22.30 7.36 18.26
C LEU A 71 20.92 7.74 17.69
N GLN A 72 20.53 9.01 17.81
CA GLN A 72 19.24 9.50 17.29
C GLN A 72 19.25 9.50 15.75
N ALA A 73 20.36 9.93 15.15
CA ALA A 73 20.55 9.88 13.70
C ALA A 73 20.43 8.44 13.17
N ARG A 74 20.99 7.46 13.88
CA ARG A 74 20.91 6.04 13.51
C ARG A 74 19.49 5.48 13.59
N VAL A 75 18.76 5.75 14.68
CA VAL A 75 17.37 5.31 14.84
C VAL A 75 16.45 5.92 13.78
N ARG A 76 16.62 7.22 13.50
CA ARG A 76 15.86 7.93 12.46
C ARG A 76 16.14 7.34 11.08
N LYS A 77 17.41 7.12 10.75
CA LYS A 77 17.85 6.50 9.49
C LYS A 77 17.21 5.12 9.33
N GLU A 78 17.27 4.29 10.36
CA GLU A 78 16.66 2.94 10.34
C GLU A 78 15.15 3.00 10.12
N LYS A 79 14.44 3.93 10.80
CA LYS A 79 13.00 4.12 10.60
C LYS A 79 12.67 4.49 9.15
N LEU A 80 13.44 5.41 8.55
CA LEU A 80 13.22 5.84 7.17
C LEU A 80 13.46 4.68 6.18
N PHE A 81 14.51 3.88 6.38
CA PHE A 81 14.73 2.68 5.55
C PHE A 81 13.60 1.65 5.71
N LYS A 82 13.15 1.38 6.94
CA LYS A 82 12.01 0.48 7.18
C LYS A 82 10.74 0.96 6.47
N MET A 83 10.48 2.26 6.48
CA MET A 83 9.34 2.84 5.75
C MET A 83 9.51 2.72 4.23
N ALA A 84 10.72 2.95 3.71
CA ALA A 84 11.02 2.75 2.28
C ALA A 84 10.81 1.30 1.85
N ASP A 85 11.32 0.34 2.63
CA ASP A 85 11.18 -1.09 2.31
C ASP A 85 9.72 -1.56 2.39
N SER A 86 8.94 -0.99 3.31
CA SER A 86 7.49 -1.24 3.36
C SER A 86 6.76 -0.73 2.12
N LEU A 87 7.14 0.44 1.61
CA LEU A 87 6.57 1.00 0.38
C LEU A 87 6.96 0.18 -0.85
N ASP A 88 8.18 -0.34 -0.90
CA ASP A 88 8.60 -1.21 -2.01
C ASP A 88 7.84 -2.53 -2.01
N ARG A 89 7.64 -3.16 -0.85
CA ARG A 89 6.78 -4.36 -0.75
C ARG A 89 5.35 -4.09 -1.23
N GLN A 90 4.81 -2.90 -0.94
CA GLN A 90 3.50 -2.50 -1.44
C GLN A 90 3.52 -2.29 -2.96
N ALA A 91 4.54 -1.64 -3.50
CA ALA A 91 4.70 -1.45 -4.94
C ALA A 91 4.79 -2.80 -5.68
N ASP A 92 5.59 -3.73 -5.17
CA ASP A 92 5.76 -5.07 -5.76
C ASP A 92 4.44 -5.85 -5.80
N ARG A 93 3.59 -5.68 -4.78
CA ARG A 93 2.24 -6.28 -4.80
C ARG A 93 1.37 -5.71 -5.90
N HIS A 94 1.30 -4.38 -6.04
CA HIS A 94 0.52 -3.76 -7.12
C HIS A 94 1.02 -4.18 -8.51
N GLU A 95 2.33 -4.35 -8.69
CA GLU A 95 2.88 -4.87 -9.94
C GLU A 95 2.56 -6.34 -10.19
N THR A 96 2.54 -7.15 -9.13
CA THR A 96 2.14 -8.56 -9.21
C THR A 96 0.67 -8.66 -9.61
N THR A 97 -0.21 -7.91 -8.92
CA THR A 97 -1.63 -7.81 -9.26
C THR A 97 -1.85 -7.30 -10.69
N LEU A 98 -1.05 -6.32 -11.14
CA LEU A 98 -1.12 -5.85 -12.53
C LEU A 98 -0.77 -6.96 -13.54
N LYS A 99 0.28 -7.74 -13.27
CA LYS A 99 0.69 -8.86 -14.14
C LYS A 99 -0.40 -9.93 -14.20
N GLU A 100 -0.94 -10.32 -13.05
CA GLU A 100 -2.04 -11.29 -12.95
C GLU A 100 -3.28 -10.80 -13.71
N PHE A 101 -3.67 -9.54 -13.48
CA PHE A 101 -4.84 -8.94 -14.12
C PHE A 101 -4.70 -8.82 -15.65
N GLN A 102 -3.50 -8.54 -16.15
CA GLN A 102 -3.22 -8.52 -17.58
C GLN A 102 -3.33 -9.91 -18.22
N ILE A 103 -2.88 -10.95 -17.51
CA ILE A 103 -3.01 -12.35 -17.97
C ILE A 103 -4.49 -12.75 -18.06
N GLU A 104 -5.31 -12.40 -17.07
CA GLU A 104 -6.75 -12.71 -17.03
C GLU A 104 -7.60 -11.89 -18.02
N SER A 105 -7.04 -10.78 -18.53
CA SER A 105 -7.75 -9.87 -19.43
C SER A 105 -7.55 -10.17 -20.92
N HIS A 106 -6.68 -11.12 -21.26
CA HIS A 106 -6.43 -11.62 -22.61
C HIS A 106 -7.32 -12.83 -22.95
#